data_AF-A0A7J2Z0B2-F1
#
_entry.id   AF-A0A7J2Z0B2-F1
#
_cell.length_a   1.000
_cell.length_b   1.000
_cell.length_c   1.000
_cell.angle_alpha   90.00
_cell.angle_beta   90.00
_cell.angle_gamma   90.00
#
_symmetry.space_group_name_H-M   'P 1'
#
loop_
_entity.id
_entity.type
_entity.pdbx_description
1 polymer ?
#
loop_
_entity_poly.entity_id
_entity_poly.type
_entity_poly.pdbx_seq_one_letter_code
_entity_poly.pdbx_strand_id
1 'polypeptide(L)'
;MGKKEQNDNNIRFKEIELVKKEREALVRVSKELLTLLHVDNPNEVKIEKKILELTGHLANIGGFCDKDTREKIHEIKNLLTFSIGHPAFYVELKLSLPHIVGIEVDFTKRPFKIIGFELEVLKQKFKALLKR
;
A
#
# COMPACT_ATOMS: atom_id res chain seq x y z
N MET A 1 -34.21 0.76 -19.23
CA MET A 1 -33.36 1.21 -18.11
C MET A 1 -32.73 0.07 -17.29
N GLY A 2 -33.37 -1.08 -17.07
CA GLY A 2 -32.90 -2.09 -16.10
C GLY A 2 -31.60 -2.87 -16.37
N LYS A 3 -31.18 -3.12 -17.62
CA LYS A 3 -29.98 -3.96 -17.90
C LYS A 3 -28.65 -3.24 -17.64
N LYS A 4 -28.58 -1.93 -17.90
CA LYS A 4 -27.35 -1.13 -17.71
C LYS A 4 -27.07 -0.90 -16.22
N GLU A 5 -28.10 -0.59 -15.46
CA GLU A 5 -28.01 -0.36 -14.01
C GLU A 5 -27.66 -1.64 -13.24
N GLN A 6 -28.23 -2.79 -13.61
CA GLN A 6 -27.84 -4.09 -13.05
C GLN A 6 -26.37 -4.44 -13.36
N ASN A 7 -25.90 -4.14 -14.57
CA ASN A 7 -24.51 -4.38 -14.96
C ASN A 7 -23.53 -3.48 -14.20
N ASP A 8 -23.85 -2.19 -14.06
CA ASP A 8 -23.01 -1.23 -13.33
C ASP A 8 -22.89 -1.57 -11.84
N ASN A 9 -23.97 -2.09 -11.23
CA ASN A 9 -23.96 -2.59 -9.85
C ASN A 9 -23.12 -3.86 -9.69
N ASN A 10 -23.17 -4.79 -10.64
CA ASN A 10 -22.35 -6.00 -10.62
C ASN A 10 -20.86 -5.65 -10.73
N ILE A 11 -20.50 -4.73 -11.62
CA ILE A 11 -19.13 -4.21 -11.72
C ILE A 11 -18.70 -3.58 -10.40
N ARG A 12 -19.58 -2.80 -9.76
CA ARG A 12 -19.29 -2.17 -8.44
C ARG A 12 -19.00 -3.17 -7.36
N PHE A 13 -19.81 -4.21 -7.25
CA PHE A 13 -19.59 -5.23 -6.25
C PHE A 13 -18.25 -5.94 -6.47
N LYS A 14 -17.93 -6.30 -7.72
CA LYS A 14 -16.66 -6.93 -8.07
C LYS A 14 -15.44 -6.07 -7.74
N GLU A 15 -15.49 -4.76 -8.04
CA GLU A 15 -14.40 -3.85 -7.68
C GLU A 15 -14.20 -3.75 -6.16
N ILE A 16 -15.30 -3.66 -5.40
CA ILE A 16 -15.24 -3.64 -3.93
C ILE A 16 -14.61 -4.92 -3.41
N GLU A 17 -15.01 -6.09 -3.91
CA GLU A 17 -14.42 -7.38 -3.51
C GLU A 17 -12.93 -7.46 -3.85
N LEU A 18 -12.52 -6.99 -5.04
CA LEU A 18 -11.11 -6.94 -5.42
C LEU A 18 -10.32 -6.07 -4.45
N VAL A 19 -10.77 -4.85 -4.18
CA VAL A 19 -10.07 -3.95 -3.25
C VAL A 19 -10.01 -4.52 -1.83
N LYS A 20 -11.07 -5.19 -1.36
CA LYS A 20 -11.03 -5.89 -0.06
C LYS A 20 -9.98 -7.00 -0.03
N LYS A 21 -9.91 -7.83 -1.07
CA LYS A 21 -8.89 -8.88 -1.18
C LYS A 21 -7.47 -8.31 -1.22
N GLU A 22 -7.25 -7.24 -1.97
CA GLU A 22 -5.96 -6.55 -2.02
C GLU A 22 -5.58 -5.97 -0.65
N ARG A 23 -6.54 -5.39 0.08
CA ARG A 23 -6.31 -4.89 1.45
C ARG A 23 -5.96 -6.03 2.41
N GLU A 24 -6.69 -7.14 2.38
CA GLU A 24 -6.39 -8.31 3.22
C GLU A 24 -4.98 -8.86 2.94
N ALA A 25 -4.60 -8.94 1.66
CA ALA A 25 -3.26 -9.35 1.27
C ALA A 25 -2.19 -8.34 1.74
N LEU A 26 -2.43 -7.03 1.59
CA LEU A 26 -1.56 -5.97 2.10
C LEU A 26 -1.33 -6.10 3.62
N VAL A 27 -2.38 -6.36 4.40
CA VAL A 27 -2.26 -6.59 5.85
C VAL A 27 -1.45 -7.84 6.15
N ARG A 28 -1.68 -8.95 5.44
CA ARG A 28 -0.93 -10.19 5.61
C ARG A 28 0.56 -9.97 5.33
N VAL A 29 0.90 -9.36 4.20
CA VAL A 29 2.28 -9.08 3.80
C VAL A 29 2.95 -8.13 4.79
N SER A 30 2.24 -7.12 5.28
CA SER A 30 2.76 -6.20 6.30
C SER A 30 3.15 -6.93 7.59
N LYS A 31 2.35 -7.91 8.03
CA LYS A 31 2.66 -8.75 9.21
C LYS A 31 3.87 -9.64 8.96
N GLU A 32 3.97 -10.27 7.79
CA GLU A 32 5.13 -11.09 7.42
C GLU A 32 6.41 -10.25 7.37
N LEU A 33 6.34 -9.05 6.79
CA LEU A 33 7.44 -8.10 6.72
C LEU A 33 7.85 -7.63 8.11
N LEU A 34 6.88 -7.35 8.99
CA LEU A 34 7.16 -6.99 10.38
C LEU A 34 7.92 -8.10 11.10
N THR A 35 7.52 -9.36 10.94
CA THR A 35 8.23 -10.52 11.52
C THR A 35 9.67 -10.61 10.99
N LEU A 36 9.87 -10.43 9.68
CA LEU A 36 11.21 -10.45 9.07
C LEU A 36 12.11 -9.32 9.59
N LEU A 37 11.55 -8.18 9.99
CA LEU A 37 12.28 -7.02 10.52
C LEU A 37 12.55 -7.11 12.04
N HIS A 38 12.11 -8.16 12.72
CA HIS A 38 12.31 -8.35 14.17
C HIS A 38 13.42 -9.34 14.53
N VAL A 39 14.10 -9.93 13.55
CA VAL A 39 15.22 -10.85 13.79
C VAL A 39 16.56 -10.10 13.76
N ASP A 40 17.55 -10.60 14.48
CA ASP A 40 18.87 -9.94 14.62
C ASP A 40 19.64 -9.82 13.30
N ASN A 41 19.44 -10.78 12.39
CA ASN A 41 20.03 -10.77 11.05
C ASN A 41 18.94 -11.00 9.98
N PRO A 42 18.25 -9.93 9.55
CA PRO A 42 17.16 -10.05 8.59
C PRO A 42 17.64 -10.58 7.25
N ASN A 43 16.87 -11.47 6.65
CA ASN A 43 17.13 -11.91 5.28
C ASN A 43 16.66 -10.83 4.29
N GLU A 44 17.60 -10.03 3.80
CA GLU A 44 17.34 -8.88 2.93
C GLU A 44 16.57 -9.25 1.66
N VAL A 45 16.92 -10.37 1.02
CA VAL A 45 16.24 -10.85 -0.21
C VAL A 45 14.78 -11.17 0.07
N LYS A 46 14.45 -11.77 1.23
CA LYS A 46 13.06 -12.03 1.63
C LYS A 46 12.31 -10.72 1.89
N ILE A 47 12.97 -9.76 2.51
CA ILE A 47 12.40 -8.43 2.80
C ILE A 47 12.10 -7.67 1.51
N GLU A 48 13.05 -7.60 0.58
CA GLU A 48 12.88 -6.98 -0.72
C GLU A 48 11.67 -7.56 -1.46
N LYS A 49 11.56 -8.89 -1.53
CA LYS A 49 10.40 -9.56 -2.14
C LYS A 49 9.09 -9.15 -1.48
N LYS A 50 9.07 -9.04 -0.14
CA LYS A 50 7.88 -8.63 0.61
C LYS A 50 7.54 -7.15 0.41
N ILE A 51 8.52 -6.27 0.19
CA ILE A 51 8.29 -4.87 -0.17
C ILE A 51 7.69 -4.74 -1.57
N LEU A 52 8.17 -5.53 -2.53
CA LEU A 52 7.58 -5.58 -3.87
C LEU A 52 6.14 -6.08 -3.83
N GLU A 53 5.85 -7.11 -3.02
CA GLU A 53 4.49 -7.62 -2.81
C GLU A 53 3.58 -6.56 -2.16
N LEU A 54 4.06 -5.91 -1.09
CA LEU A 54 3.36 -4.84 -0.37
C LEU A 54 2.99 -3.68 -1.31
N THR A 55 3.95 -3.20 -2.10
CA THR A 55 3.74 -2.08 -3.02
C THR A 55 2.87 -2.45 -4.21
N GLY A 56 2.86 -3.71 -4.63
CA GLY A 56 1.91 -4.25 -5.59
C GLY A 56 0.46 -4.13 -5.11
N HIS A 57 0.18 -4.60 -3.89
CA HIS A 57 -1.17 -4.50 -3.31
C HIS A 57 -1.61 -3.04 -3.14
N LEU A 58 -0.71 -2.16 -2.69
CA LEU A 58 -1.01 -0.74 -2.58
C LEU A 58 -1.36 -0.11 -3.94
N ALA A 59 -0.60 -0.44 -4.99
CA ALA A 59 -0.86 0.03 -6.34
C ALA A 59 -2.20 -0.49 -6.91
N ASN A 60 -2.54 -1.76 -6.65
CA ASN A 60 -3.82 -2.34 -7.05
C ASN A 60 -5.00 -1.59 -6.41
N ILE A 61 -4.92 -1.28 -5.11
CA ILE A 61 -5.92 -0.45 -4.42
C ILE A 61 -6.00 0.95 -5.05
N GLY A 62 -4.85 1.58 -5.28
CA GLY A 62 -4.74 2.90 -5.90
C GLY A 62 -5.32 2.99 -7.32
N GLY A 63 -5.38 1.87 -8.04
CA GLY A 63 -5.99 1.78 -9.37
C GLY A 63 -7.48 2.15 -9.38
N PHE A 64 -8.19 1.92 -8.27
CA PHE A 64 -9.61 2.24 -8.10
C PHE A 64 -9.86 3.62 -7.47
N CYS A 65 -8.78 4.33 -7.11
CA CYS A 65 -8.84 5.64 -6.49
C CYS A 65 -8.70 6.77 -7.53
N ASP A 66 -8.95 8.00 -7.09
CA ASP A 66 -8.73 9.19 -7.91
C ASP A 66 -7.26 9.37 -8.31
N LYS A 67 -7.03 10.26 -9.27
CA LYS A 67 -5.70 10.51 -9.84
C LYS A 67 -4.68 10.94 -8.79
N ASP A 68 -5.05 11.85 -7.88
CA ASP A 68 -4.18 12.37 -6.83
C ASP A 68 -3.73 11.24 -5.88
N THR A 69 -4.67 10.41 -5.43
CA THR A 69 -4.38 9.24 -4.59
C THR A 69 -3.46 8.26 -5.31
N ARG A 70 -3.71 8.01 -6.59
CA ARG A 70 -2.89 7.09 -7.40
C ARG A 70 -1.46 7.59 -7.57
N GLU A 71 -1.27 8.89 -7.81
CA GLU A 71 0.04 9.52 -7.93
C GLU A 71 0.82 9.41 -6.61
N LYS A 72 0.17 9.69 -5.47
CA LYS A 72 0.77 9.54 -4.13
C LYS A 72 1.21 8.10 -3.85
N ILE A 73 0.38 7.12 -4.19
CA ILE A 73 0.74 5.70 -4.07
C ILE A 73 1.94 5.35 -4.94
N HIS A 74 1.97 5.84 -6.17
CA HIS A 74 3.09 5.60 -7.08
C HIS A 74 4.39 6.22 -6.55
N GLU A 75 4.33 7.43 -5.99
CA GLU A 75 5.48 8.04 -5.31
C GLU A 75 5.98 7.18 -4.15
N ILE A 76 5.09 6.71 -3.27
CA ILE A 76 5.45 5.87 -2.13
C ILE A 76 6.07 4.55 -2.59
N LYS A 77 5.48 3.91 -3.60
CA LYS A 77 6.04 2.69 -4.20
C LYS A 77 7.48 2.94 -4.64
N ASN A 78 7.71 4.00 -5.41
CA ASN A 78 9.05 4.33 -5.88
C ASN A 78 10.00 4.59 -4.71
N LEU A 79 9.59 5.37 -3.71
CA LEU A 79 10.42 5.65 -2.53
C LEU A 79 10.79 4.36 -1.79
N LEU A 80 9.84 3.46 -1.57
CA LEU A 80 10.08 2.18 -0.90
C LEU A 80 11.03 1.30 -1.70
N THR A 81 10.86 1.22 -3.03
CA THR A 81 11.74 0.43 -3.90
C THR A 81 13.15 1.04 -3.99
N PHE A 82 13.28 2.36 -4.14
CA PHE A 82 14.59 3.02 -4.22
C PHE A 82 15.37 3.03 -2.91
N SER A 83 14.68 2.89 -1.77
CA SER A 83 15.33 2.87 -0.46
C SER A 83 15.83 1.48 -0.07
N ILE A 84 15.56 0.44 -0.87
CA ILE A 84 16.10 -0.91 -0.64
C ILE A 84 17.63 -0.85 -0.65
N GLY A 85 18.24 -1.48 0.36
CA GLY A 85 19.70 -1.47 0.55
C GLY A 85 20.24 -0.29 1.36
N HIS A 86 19.43 0.73 1.67
CA HIS A 86 19.86 1.81 2.55
C HIS A 86 19.87 1.35 4.04
N PRO A 87 20.93 1.58 4.83
CA PRO A 87 21.04 1.02 6.19
C PRO A 87 19.89 1.40 7.14
N ALA A 88 19.42 2.66 7.05
CA ALA A 88 18.33 3.15 7.90
C ALA A 88 16.92 2.78 7.37
N PHE A 89 16.82 2.21 6.16
CA PHE A 89 15.53 1.93 5.53
C PHE A 89 14.72 0.89 6.31
N TYR A 90 15.34 -0.20 6.76
CA TYR A 90 14.65 -1.26 7.47
C TYR A 90 14.03 -0.80 8.79
N VAL A 91 14.72 0.09 9.51
CA VAL A 91 14.21 0.71 10.74
C VAL A 91 13.00 1.58 10.44
N GLU A 92 13.08 2.45 9.43
CA GLU A 92 11.97 3.33 9.07
C GLU A 92 10.78 2.56 8.52
N LEU A 93 11.03 1.52 7.72
CA LEU A 93 10.01 0.60 7.21
C LEU A 93 9.26 -0.06 8.36
N LYS A 94 9.98 -0.57 9.36
CA LYS A 94 9.38 -1.17 10.55
C LYS A 94 8.46 -0.19 11.28
N LEU A 95 8.88 1.05 11.47
CA LEU A 95 8.08 2.10 12.11
C LEU A 95 6.88 2.53 11.27
N SER A 96 6.97 2.36 9.96
CA SER A 96 5.95 2.79 9.00
C SER A 96 4.86 1.75 8.73
N LEU A 97 5.15 0.46 8.92
CA LEU A 97 4.21 -0.62 8.63
C LEU A 97 2.83 -0.51 9.31
N PRO A 98 2.71 -0.10 10.59
CA PRO A 98 1.40 0.09 11.22
C PRO A 98 0.53 1.11 10.49
N HIS A 99 1.13 2.17 9.93
CA HIS A 99 0.41 3.17 9.15
C HIS A 99 -0.08 2.57 7.82
N ILE A 100 0.74 1.74 7.16
CA ILE A 100 0.36 1.07 5.91
C ILE A 100 -0.82 0.09 6.15
N VAL A 101 -0.80 -0.65 7.27
CA VAL A 101 -1.91 -1.54 7.68
C VAL A 101 -3.18 -0.77 8.01
N GLY A 102 -3.05 0.47 8.49
CA GLY A 102 -4.16 1.35 8.84
C GLY A 102 -4.96 1.90 7.65
N ILE A 103 -4.55 1.61 6.42
CA ILE A 103 -5.28 2.01 5.21
C ILE A 103 -6.70 1.44 5.24
N GLU A 104 -7.67 2.33 5.09
CA GLU A 104 -9.07 2.00 4.84
C GLU A 104 -9.49 2.57 3.49
N VAL A 105 -10.55 2.00 2.91
CA VAL A 105 -11.10 2.45 1.64
C VAL A 105 -12.58 2.78 1.82
N ASP A 106 -12.92 4.02 1.49
CA ASP A 106 -14.29 4.49 1.37
C ASP A 106 -14.89 4.06 0.04
N PHE A 107 -15.87 3.16 0.11
CA PHE A 107 -16.59 2.62 -1.03
C PHE A 107 -17.89 3.38 -1.35
N THR A 108 -18.21 4.47 -0.63
CA THR A 108 -19.46 5.22 -0.80
C THR A 108 -19.57 5.83 -2.20
N LYS A 109 -18.46 6.31 -2.75
CA LYS A 109 -18.38 6.97 -4.06
C LYS A 109 -17.29 6.31 -4.92
N ARG A 110 -17.42 6.45 -6.24
CA ARG A 110 -16.39 6.12 -7.22
C ARG A 110 -15.84 7.43 -7.84
N PRO A 111 -14.53 7.53 -8.09
CA PRO A 111 -13.47 6.62 -7.64
C PRO A 111 -13.43 6.51 -6.10
N PHE A 112 -12.93 5.38 -5.59
CA PHE A 112 -12.85 5.14 -4.15
C PHE A 112 -11.85 6.11 -3.50
N LYS A 113 -11.96 6.31 -2.19
CA LYS A 113 -11.03 7.15 -1.43
C LYS A 113 -10.31 6.34 -0.37
N ILE A 114 -9.04 6.64 -0.14
CA ILE A 114 -8.29 6.08 0.99
C ILE A 114 -8.51 6.94 2.23
N ILE A 115 -8.73 6.31 3.37
CA ILE A 115 -8.87 6.91 4.70
C ILE A 115 -7.84 6.27 5.65
N GLY A 116 -7.53 6.95 6.76
CA GLY A 116 -6.77 6.36 7.88
C GLY A 116 -5.27 6.27 7.62
N PHE A 117 -4.81 6.82 6.49
CA PHE A 117 -3.43 6.75 6.07
C PHE A 117 -2.91 8.11 5.63
N GLU A 118 -1.94 8.62 6.39
CA GLU A 118 -1.21 9.83 6.05
C GLU A 118 -0.12 9.53 5.02
N LEU A 119 -0.56 9.32 3.77
CA LEU A 119 0.31 9.09 2.60
C LEU A 119 1.47 10.10 2.54
N GLU A 120 1.18 11.37 2.84
CA GLU A 120 2.18 12.44 2.82
C GLU A 120 3.21 12.32 3.94
N VAL A 121 2.84 11.86 5.14
CA VAL A 121 3.80 11.64 6.23
C VAL A 121 4.75 10.50 5.89
N LEU A 122 4.22 9.41 5.32
CA LEU A 122 5.06 8.31 4.85
C LEU A 122 6.05 8.78 3.79
N LYS A 123 5.55 9.52 2.79
CA LYS A 123 6.36 10.13 1.73
C LYS A 123 7.47 11.02 2.29
N GLN A 124 7.18 11.87 3.28
CA GLN A 124 8.18 12.73 3.90
C GLN A 124 9.27 11.94 4.64
N LYS A 125 8.89 10.91 5.40
CA LYS A 125 9.82 10.02 6.12
C LYS A 125 10.82 9.36 5.18
N PHE A 126 10.33 8.73 4.10
CA PHE A 126 11.23 8.06 3.14
C PHE A 126 12.01 9.04 2.26
N LYS A 127 11.45 10.22 1.91
CA LYS A 127 12.25 11.27 1.24
C LYS A 127 13.41 11.77 2.11
N ALA A 128 13.22 11.83 3.43
CA ALA A 128 14.28 12.25 4.34
C ALA A 128 15.42 11.22 4.44
N LEU A 129 15.13 9.92 4.23
CA LEU A 129 16.16 8.88 4.16
C LEU A 129 17.07 9.05 2.95
N LEU A 130 16.52 9.33 1.77
CA LEU A 130 17.28 9.45 0.52
C LEU A 130 18.11 10.75 0.40
N LYS A 131 17.92 11.71 1.31
CA LYS A 131 18.66 12.98 1.35
C LYS A 131 19.87 12.95 2.29
N ARG A 132 20.07 11.86 3.01
CA ARG A 132 21.17 11.65 3.96
C ARG A 132 22.21 10.71 3.35
#